data_AF-A0A8T5NDI9-F1
#
_entry.id   AF-A0A8T5NDI9-F1
#
_cell.length_a   1.000
_cell.length_b   1.000
_cell.length_c   1.000
_cell.angle_alpha   90.00
_cell.angle_beta   90.00
_cell.angle_gamma   90.00
#
_symmetry.space_group_name_H-M   'P 1'
#
loop_
_entity.id
_entity.type
_entity.pdbx_description
1 polymer ?
#
loop_
_entity_poly.entity_id
_entity_poly.type
_entity_poly.pdbx_seq_one_letter_code
_entity_poly.pdbx_strand_id
1 'polypeptide(L)' 'MINLYFIGSAGSGKSTLTGAFLGWMQGQGFDAVTVNLDPGIENAPYVPDVDIREWIKLRILWKSTAWDPMARR' A
#
# COMPACT_ATOMS: atom_id res chain seq x y z
N MET A 1 -6.07 18.96 -8.59
CA MET A 1 -5.79 17.67 -7.94
C MET A 1 -4.51 17.13 -8.50
N ILE A 2 -3.50 16.91 -7.64
CA ILE A 2 -2.17 16.43 -8.02
C ILE A 2 -2.06 15.00 -7.50
N ASN A 3 -1.60 14.08 -8.35
CA ASN A 3 -1.40 12.68 -8.00
C ASN A 3 0.10 12.38 -7.93
N LEU A 4 0.55 11.84 -6.80
CA LEU A 4 1.94 11.47 -6.56
C LEU A 4 2.03 9.95 -6.37
N TYR A 5 2.89 9.31 -7.15
CA TYR A 5 3.07 7.86 -7.12
C TYR A 5 4.45 7.52 -6.57
N PHE A 6 4.48 6.76 -5.47
CA PHE A 6 5.72 6.23 -4.93
C PHE A 6 6.00 4.85 -5.54
N ILE A 7 6.98 4.78 -6.43
CA ILE A 7 7.40 3.56 -7.13
C ILE A 7 8.84 3.20 -6.76
N GLY A 8 9.20 1.92 -6.87
CA GLY A 8 10.52 1.41 -6.47
C GLY A 8 10.51 -0.07 -6.10
N SER A 9 11.70 -0.67 -5.97
CA SER A 9 11.88 -2.10 -5.66
C SER A 9 11.30 -2.51 -4.30
N ALA A 10 11.09 -3.80 -4.09
CA ALA A 10 10.70 -4.32 -2.78
C ALA A 10 11.75 -3.93 -1.72
N GLY A 11 11.29 -3.49 -0.54
CA GLY A 11 12.19 -3.02 0.52
C GLY A 11 12.75 -1.61 0.35
N SER A 12 12.46 -0.89 -0.74
CA SER A 12 12.97 0.48 -0.96
C SER A 12 12.34 1.56 -0.06
N GLY A 13 11.49 1.19 0.89
CA GLY A 13 10.88 2.11 1.86
C GLY A 13 9.64 2.89 1.38
N LYS A 14 9.00 2.50 0.27
CA LYS A 14 7.85 3.23 -0.30
C LYS A 14 6.74 3.52 0.72
N SER A 15 6.24 2.50 1.41
CA SER A 15 5.13 2.65 2.36
C SER A 15 5.51 3.53 3.56
N THR A 16 6.75 3.40 4.04
CA THR A 16 7.30 4.25 5.10
C THR A 16 7.38 5.70 4.64
N LEU A 17 7.86 5.94 3.41
CA LEU A 17 7.92 7.27 2.81
C LEU A 17 6.52 7.86 2.64
N THR A 18 5.53 7.08 2.19
CA THR A 18 4.14 7.55 2.05
C THR A 18 3.57 8.05 3.38
N GLY A 19 3.73 7.28 4.46
CA GLY A 19 3.24 7.69 5.79
C GLY A 19 3.96 8.93 6.32
N ALA A 20 5.29 8.98 6.20
CA ALA A 20 6.08 10.14 6.62
C ALA A 20 5.74 11.41 5.80
N PHE A 21 5.53 11.25 4.49
CA PHE A 21 5.18 12.35 3.60
C PHE A 21 3.78 12.89 3.85
N LEU A 22 2.80 12.02 4.13
CA LEU A 22 1.46 12.44 4.60
C LEU A 22 1.58 13.32 5.85
N GLY A 23 2.32 12.87 6.87
CA GLY A 23 2.52 13.64 8.11
C GLY A 23 3.19 15.00 7.85
N TRP A 24 4.17 15.04 6.95
CA TRP A 24 4.78 16.31 6.53
C TRP A 24 3.78 17.22 5.81
N MET A 25 3.00 16.71 4.85
CA MET A 25 1.99 17.49 4.12
C MET A 25 0.95 18.10 5.06
N GLN A 26 0.43 17.30 6.00
CA GLN A 26 -0.50 17.76 7.03
C GLN A 26 0.14 18.85 7.90
N GLY A 27 1.42 18.69 8.28
CA GLY A 27 2.18 19.69 9.03
C GLY A 27 2.41 21.00 8.26
N GLN A 28 2.34 20.98 6.93
CA GLN A 28 2.38 22.18 6.08
C GLN A 28 0.99 22.77 5.80
N GLY A 29 -0.09 22.15 6.30
CA GLY A 29 -1.46 22.59 6.07
C GLY A 29 -2.05 22.16 4.72
N PHE A 30 -1.44 21.18 4.04
CA PHE A 30 -2.02 20.61 2.82
C PHE A 30 -3.07 19.55 3.15
N ASP A 31 -4.16 19.56 2.38
CA ASP A 31 -5.14 18.48 2.36
C ASP A 31 -4.64 17.37 1.42
N ALA A 32 -4.51 16.15 1.95
CA ALA A 32 -3.91 15.03 1.28
C ALA A 32 -4.64 13.73 1.62
N VAL A 33 -4.82 12.90 0.59
CA VAL A 33 -5.46 11.58 0.69
C VAL A 33 -4.41 10.53 0.30
N THR A 34 -4.39 9.43 1.02
CA THR A 34 -3.48 8.31 0.80
C THR A 34 -4.19 7.11 0.21
N VAL A 35 -3.53 6.48 -0.77
CA VAL A 35 -4.05 5.30 -1.47
C VAL A 35 -3.02 4.18 -1.39
N ASN A 36 -3.38 3.09 -0.70
CA ASN A 36 -2.60 1.86 -0.74
C ASN A 36 -3.06 1.00 -1.93
N LEU A 37 -2.16 0.78 -2.89
CA LEU A 37 -2.37 -0.09 -4.05
C LEU A 37 -1.63 -1.43 -3.95
N ASP A 38 -0.89 -1.67 -2.86
CA ASP A 38 -0.18 -2.93 -2.65
C ASP A 38 -1.03 -3.88 -1.80
N PRO A 39 -1.61 -4.96 -2.37
CA PRO A 39 -2.38 -5.93 -1.60
C PRO A 39 -1.48 -6.87 -0.77
N GLY A 40 -0.16 -6.81 -0.97
CA GLY A 40 0.86 -7.62 -0.29
C GLY A 40 1.41 -7.01 0.99
N ILE A 41 1.00 -5.79 1.35
CA ILE A 41 1.43 -5.18 2.60
C ILE A 41 0.70 -5.79 3.79
N GLU A 42 1.43 -6.42 4.70
CA GLU A 42 0.87 -7.00 5.92
C GLU A 42 0.60 -5.91 6.96
N ASN A 43 1.64 -5.15 7.32
CA ASN A 43 1.58 -4.09 8.33
C ASN A 43 1.91 -2.74 7.67
N ALA A 44 0.89 -1.96 7.32
CA ALA A 44 1.09 -0.63 6.79
C ALA A 44 1.56 0.33 7.91
N PRO A 45 2.59 1.16 7.67
CA PRO A 45 3.10 2.11 8.67
C PRO A 45 2.25 3.39 8.80
N TYR A 46 1.09 3.42 8.13
CA TYR A 46 0.08 4.48 8.19
C TYR A 46 -1.30 3.88 7.93
N VAL A 47 -2.37 4.63 8.22
CA VAL A 47 -3.75 4.25 7.89
C VAL A 47 -4.11 4.87 6.54
N PRO A 48 -4.19 4.08 5.45
CA PRO A 48 -4.60 4.58 4.14
C PRO A 48 -6.08 4.99 4.15
N ASP A 49 -6.40 6.06 3.43
CA ASP A 49 -7.79 6.50 3.22
C ASP A 49 -8.53 5.60 2.21
N VAL A 50 -7.80 5.08 1.23
CA VAL A 50 -8.27 4.08 0.26
C VAL A 50 -7.31 2.91 0.26
N ASP A 51 -7.81 1.71 0.55
CA ASP A 51 -6.97 0.51 0.68
C ASP A 51 -7.45 -0.64 -0.19
N ILE A 52 -6.63 -1.03 -1.17
CA ILE A 52 -6.95 -2.16 -2.08
C ILE A 52 -7.29 -3.45 -1.33
N ARG A 53 -6.80 -3.62 -0.09
CA ARG A 53 -7.02 -4.80 0.76
C ARG A 53 -8.49 -4.96 1.21
N GLU A 54 -9.30 -3.90 1.12
CA GLU A 54 -10.75 -3.97 1.35
C GLU A 54 -11.48 -4.76 0.26
N TRP A 55 -10.97 -4.72 -0.97
CA TRP A 55 -11.56 -5.42 -2.12
C TRP A 55 -10.81 -6.72 -2.46
N ILE A 56 -9.49 -6.75 -2.32
CA ILE A 56 -8.64 -7.86 -2.76
C ILE A 56 -7.88 -8.45 -1.58
N LYS A 57 -8.13 -9.74 -1.30
CA LYS A 57 -7.36 -10.53 -0.34
C LYS A 57 -6.46 -11.50 -1.09
N LEU A 58 -5.14 -11.28 -1.07
CA LEU A 58 -4.16 -12.12 -1.80
C LEU A 58 -4.33 -13.61 -1.53
N ARG A 59 -4.51 -13.99 -0.25
CA ARG A 59 -4.71 -15.39 0.14
C ARG A 59 -5.93 -16.03 -0.54
N ILE A 60 -7.01 -15.28 -0.75
CA ILE A 60 -8.21 -15.78 -1.44
C ILE A 60 -7.92 -15.87 -2.94
N LEU A 61 -7.32 -14.82 -3.50
CA LEU A 61 -6.97 -14.76 -4.91
C LEU A 61 -6.09 -15.94 -5.33
N TRP A 62 -5.02 -16.21 -4.60
CA TRP A 62 -4.09 -17.32 -4.85
C TRP A 62 -4.77 -18.69 -4.85
N LYS A 63 -5.66 -18.93 -3.88
CA LYS A 63 -6.45 -20.16 -3.82
C LYS A 63 -7.39 -20.30 -5.01
N SER A 64 -8.08 -19.21 -5.39
CA SER A 64 -9.02 -19.24 -6.53
C SER A 64 -8.35 -19.45 -7.88
N THR A 65 -7.09 -19.00 -8.02
CA THR A 65 -6.34 -19.11 -9.28
C THR A 65 -5.46 -20.36 -9.37
N ALA A 66 -5.50 -21.24 -8.36
CA ALA A 66 -4.55 -22.36 -8.19
C ALA A 66 -3.07 -21.92 -8.23
N TRP A 67 -2.81 -20.65 -7.93
CA TRP A 67 -1.49 -20.05 -7.86
C TRP A 67 -1.19 -19.72 -6.42
N ASP A 68 -0.64 -20.68 -5.68
CA ASP A 68 -0.14 -20.46 -4.33
C ASP A 68 1.40 -20.34 -4.36
N PRO A 69 1.97 -19.12 -4.27
CA PRO A 69 3.42 -18.92 -4.26
C PRO A 69 4.10 -19.41 -2.98
N MET A 70 3.35 -19.66 -1.90
CA MET A 70 3.88 -20.23 -0.65
C MET A 70 3.88 -21.77 -0.68
N ALA A 71 2.91 -22.40 -1.36
CA ALA A 71 2.87 -23.87 -1.50
C ALA A 71 3.92 -24.43 -2.48
N ARG A 72 4.58 -23.58 -3.26
CA ARG A 72 5.66 -23.95 -4.20
C ARG A 72 7.06 -23.78 -3.61
N ARG A 73 7.17 -23.51 -2.31
CA ARG A 73 8.43 -23.44 -1.56
C ARG A 73 8.65 -24.66 -0.71
#